data_AF-A0A7V8BMJ3-F1
#
_entry.id   AF-A0A7V8BMJ3-F1
#
_cell.length_a   1.000
_cell.length_b   1.000
_cell.length_c   1.000
_cell.angle_alpha   90.00
_cell.angle_beta   90.00
_cell.angle_gamma   90.00
#
_symmetry.space_group_name_H-M   'P 1'
#
loop_
_entity.id
_entity.type
_entity.pdbx_description
1 polymer ?
#
loop_
_entity_poly.entity_id
_entity_poly.type
_entity_poly.pdbx_seq_one_letter_code
_entity_poly.pdbx_strand_id
1 'polypeptide(L)'
;MRLPDKKYQKLLGDLKEKIRNARQKAALSVNQELLGVYWEIGQAIIAQQKEEGWGTKIIDRLSHDLKMEFPDFKGVSVRNLKYMRAFADAYPDFVQPPAAQKRITKQSKAIVQVPLARSGAISDSSIVQVRLAQLSWYHHITLLDKVKSPIERRFYIEQTILNGWSRDAMVWQIESGLYRRQGKAITNFENTLTKPHSDLAKESLKNPYVFDFLDVGLQMQEKDLEKALIQHVKKFMLELGRGFAYVGNQYNLKVEEDEYFLDLLFYNTKMHSFVVFELKVGEFKPEYAGKLNFYVNTVNEQIKSDDDKPTIGVLLCKTPNETVVRFALKGIDTPLGVADYQLAKAIPGDLQGEMPTIEQLEKELDQEAERLQRPVDKKMDHLKVLMKKLKGPEAKVKRDDKNSAALFTKIVLPLKKKTLAALEKEIIPMFHQYEIQVHIDNTGYRNEAEAKKHVREKQHFYQFRIEIRLNGFKRAGIKAFDCYKDLYFHLKDYHYTIGFSSNGQDTFLTKLYDQHLTHREQEYVIEKTSESILDYVTQQVESITGAKAANG
;
A
#
# COMPACT_ATOMS: atom_id res chain seq x y z
N MET A 1 17.59 37.96 -15.96
CA MET A 1 16.16 38.23 -16.23
C MET A 1 15.35 37.11 -15.57
N ARG A 2 14.68 37.37 -14.43
CA ARG A 2 13.84 36.34 -13.76
C ARG A 2 12.57 36.16 -14.61
N LEU A 3 12.28 34.94 -15.05
CA LEU A 3 10.99 34.60 -15.64
C LEU A 3 9.90 34.97 -14.62
N PRO A 4 8.84 35.69 -15.00
CA PRO A 4 7.77 36.04 -14.07
C PRO A 4 7.18 34.77 -13.45
N ASP A 5 6.96 34.75 -12.13
CA ASP A 5 6.63 33.54 -11.37
C ASP A 5 5.48 32.72 -11.98
N LYS A 6 4.46 33.38 -12.55
CA LYS A 6 3.34 32.71 -13.23
C LYS A 6 3.76 31.94 -14.49
N LYS A 7 4.70 32.47 -15.29
CA LYS A 7 5.21 31.77 -16.50
C LYS A 7 6.08 30.58 -16.12
N TYR A 8 6.89 30.72 -15.06
CA TYR A 8 7.70 29.61 -14.54
C TYR A 8 6.83 28.50 -13.93
N GLN A 9 5.82 28.84 -13.11
CA GLN A 9 4.90 27.86 -12.53
C GLN A 9 4.11 27.10 -13.61
N LYS A 10 3.65 27.78 -14.66
CA LYS A 10 3.01 27.13 -15.81
C LYS A 10 3.95 26.15 -16.51
N LEU A 11 5.17 26.59 -16.84
CA LEU A 11 6.19 25.74 -17.45
C LEU A 11 6.52 24.51 -16.57
N LEU A 12 6.64 24.70 -15.26
CA LEU A 12 6.88 23.62 -14.30
C LEU A 12 5.71 22.64 -14.24
N GLY A 13 4.46 23.13 -14.29
CA GLY A 13 3.26 22.32 -14.39
C GLY A 13 3.24 21.46 -15.65
N ASP A 14 3.49 22.09 -16.80
CA ASP A 14 3.53 21.41 -18.11
C ASP A 14 4.63 20.33 -18.16
N LEU A 15 5.81 20.62 -17.61
CA LEU A 15 6.92 19.65 -17.54
C LEU A 15 6.61 18.49 -16.57
N LYS A 16 5.99 18.76 -15.41
CA LYS A 16 5.55 17.71 -14.48
C LYS A 16 4.52 16.78 -15.12
N GLU A 17 3.54 17.34 -15.83
CA GLU A 17 2.56 16.56 -16.59
C GLU A 17 3.22 15.72 -17.69
N LYS A 18 4.16 16.31 -18.45
CA LYS A 18 4.90 15.57 -19.48
C LYS A 18 5.69 14.39 -18.90
N ILE A 19 6.33 14.58 -17.73
CA ILE A 19 7.05 13.50 -17.02
C ILE A 19 6.08 12.43 -16.52
N ARG A 20 4.93 12.81 -15.94
CA ARG A 20 3.90 11.86 -15.49
C ARG A 20 3.36 11.01 -16.65
N ASN A 21 3.03 11.65 -17.77
CA ASN A 21 2.54 10.97 -18.98
C ASN A 21 3.60 10.03 -19.56
N ALA A 22 4.87 10.44 -19.60
CA ALA A 22 5.96 9.58 -20.04
C ALA A 22 6.13 8.34 -19.15
N ARG A 23 6.05 8.50 -17.82
CA ARG A 23 6.12 7.39 -16.86
C ARG A 23 4.93 6.43 -16.99
N GLN A 24 3.72 6.94 -17.16
CA GLN A 24 2.53 6.11 -17.38
C GLN A 24 2.64 5.31 -18.69
N LYS A 25 3.07 5.95 -19.78
CA LYS A 25 3.29 5.28 -21.07
C LYS A 25 4.36 4.18 -20.95
N ALA A 26 5.47 4.45 -20.26
CA ALA A 26 6.50 3.45 -20.01
C ALA A 26 5.95 2.28 -19.19
N ALA A 27 5.19 2.54 -18.12
CA ALA A 27 4.59 1.49 -17.30
C ALA A 27 3.61 0.62 -18.09
N LEU A 28 2.78 1.20 -18.95
CA LEU A 28 1.86 0.46 -19.82
C LEU A 28 2.62 -0.41 -20.84
N SER A 29 3.66 0.14 -21.46
CA SER A 29 4.50 -0.61 -22.41
C SER A 29 5.19 -1.79 -21.73
N VAL A 30 5.76 -1.59 -20.54
CA VAL A 30 6.38 -2.66 -19.75
C VAL A 30 5.36 -3.72 -19.35
N ASN A 31 4.16 -3.30 -18.93
CA ASN A 31 3.09 -4.24 -18.59
C ASN A 31 2.63 -5.06 -19.81
N GLN A 32 2.54 -4.44 -20.99
CA GLN A 32 2.20 -5.13 -22.23
C GLN A 32 3.22 -6.22 -22.57
N GLU A 33 4.52 -5.90 -22.53
CA GLU A 33 5.60 -6.86 -22.77
C GLU A 33 5.60 -7.99 -21.74
N LEU A 34 5.42 -7.65 -20.45
CA LEU A 34 5.37 -8.64 -19.38
C LEU A 34 4.21 -9.63 -19.56
N LEU A 35 3.02 -9.13 -19.91
CA LEU A 35 1.88 -9.98 -20.20
C LEU A 35 2.11 -10.82 -21.46
N GLY A 36 2.82 -10.29 -22.46
CA GLY A 36 3.25 -11.02 -23.66
C GLY A 36 4.08 -12.24 -23.29
N VAL A 37 5.15 -12.03 -22.52
CA VAL A 37 6.02 -13.09 -22.02
C VAL A 37 5.23 -14.12 -21.20
N TYR A 38 4.35 -13.67 -20.30
CA TYR A 38 3.52 -14.57 -19.48
C TYR A 38 2.58 -15.42 -20.33
N TRP A 39 2.01 -14.84 -21.38
CA TRP A 39 1.18 -15.58 -22.31
C TRP A 39 1.98 -16.61 -23.11
N GLU A 40 3.16 -16.24 -23.62
CA GLU A 40 4.05 -17.15 -24.37
C GLU A 40 4.50 -18.33 -23.52
N ILE A 41 4.88 -18.08 -22.25
CA ILE A 41 5.18 -19.14 -21.28
C ILE A 41 3.96 -20.04 -21.07
N GLY A 42 2.76 -19.45 -20.94
CA GLY A 42 1.51 -20.18 -20.81
C GLY A 42 1.23 -21.09 -22.02
N GLN A 43 1.42 -20.58 -23.24
CA GLN A 43 1.26 -21.36 -24.47
C GLN A 43 2.29 -22.49 -24.58
N ALA A 44 3.55 -22.22 -24.24
CA ALA A 44 4.59 -23.25 -24.22
C ALA A 44 4.23 -24.40 -23.27
N ILE A 45 3.69 -24.08 -22.08
CA ILE A 45 3.18 -25.08 -21.13
C ILE A 45 2.01 -25.86 -21.74
N ILE A 46 1.05 -25.19 -22.39
CA ILE A 46 -0.13 -25.85 -23.00
C ILE A 46 0.29 -26.78 -24.15
N ALA A 47 1.19 -26.33 -25.03
CA ALA A 47 1.68 -27.11 -26.17
C ALA A 47 2.37 -28.40 -25.71
N GLN A 48 3.30 -28.27 -24.75
CA GLN A 48 4.02 -29.43 -24.21
C GLN A 48 3.13 -30.41 -23.45
N GLN A 49 2.09 -29.92 -22.76
CA GLN A 49 1.09 -30.79 -22.13
C GLN A 49 0.29 -31.61 -23.15
N LYS A 50 0.05 -31.07 -24.34
CA LYS A 50 -0.67 -31.77 -25.43
C LYS A 50 0.22 -32.78 -26.14
N GLU A 51 1.49 -32.46 -26.38
CA GLU A 51 2.42 -33.31 -27.13
C GLU A 51 3.00 -34.46 -26.30
N GLU A 52 3.42 -34.19 -25.06
CA GLU A 52 4.18 -35.15 -24.24
C GLU A 52 3.48 -35.57 -22.94
N GLY A 53 2.23 -35.14 -22.72
CA GLY A 53 1.45 -35.53 -21.53
C GLY A 53 2.02 -35.01 -20.21
N TRP A 54 2.74 -33.88 -20.24
CA TRP A 54 3.43 -33.33 -19.07
C TRP A 54 2.50 -33.11 -17.85
N GLY A 55 2.78 -33.82 -16.75
CA GLY A 55 2.06 -33.69 -15.48
C GLY A 55 2.46 -32.45 -14.65
N THR A 56 1.83 -32.28 -13.48
CA THR A 56 2.08 -31.15 -12.55
C THR A 56 3.55 -30.97 -12.14
N LYS A 57 4.34 -32.05 -12.14
CA LYS A 57 5.77 -32.04 -11.78
C LYS A 57 6.65 -31.22 -12.72
N ILE A 58 6.25 -31.00 -13.96
CA ILE A 58 7.06 -30.19 -14.89
C ILE A 58 7.02 -28.71 -14.54
N ILE A 59 5.87 -28.21 -14.04
CA ILE A 59 5.72 -26.81 -13.65
C ILE A 59 6.64 -26.51 -12.45
N ASP A 60 6.81 -27.50 -11.56
CA ASP A 60 7.73 -27.40 -10.43
C ASP A 60 9.19 -27.30 -10.90
N ARG A 61 9.60 -28.15 -11.87
CA ARG A 61 10.93 -28.11 -12.49
C ARG A 61 11.17 -26.80 -13.24
N LEU A 62 10.23 -26.39 -14.09
CA LEU A 62 10.31 -25.14 -14.85
C LEU A 62 10.41 -23.92 -13.91
N SER A 63 9.67 -23.93 -12.80
CA SER A 63 9.77 -22.88 -11.77
C SER A 63 11.15 -22.85 -11.12
N HIS A 64 11.75 -24.01 -10.86
CA HIS A 64 13.08 -24.10 -10.27
C HIS A 64 14.15 -23.59 -11.25
N ASP A 65 14.15 -24.11 -12.47
CA ASP A 65 15.16 -23.79 -13.49
C ASP A 65 15.12 -22.30 -13.87
N LEU A 66 13.92 -21.73 -14.08
CA LEU A 66 13.77 -20.29 -14.38
C LEU A 66 14.16 -19.37 -13.21
N LYS A 67 14.01 -19.82 -11.96
CA LYS A 67 14.46 -19.04 -10.79
C LYS A 67 15.97 -19.05 -10.63
N MET A 68 16.64 -20.16 -10.98
CA MET A 68 18.09 -20.23 -10.95
C MET A 68 18.71 -19.34 -12.02
N GLU A 69 18.15 -19.36 -13.23
CA GLU A 69 18.65 -18.54 -14.35
C GLU A 69 18.31 -17.04 -14.17
N PHE A 70 17.14 -16.72 -13.60
CA PHE A 70 16.69 -15.34 -13.40
C PHE A 70 16.31 -15.04 -11.93
N PRO A 71 17.29 -14.95 -10.99
CA PRO A 71 17.01 -14.78 -9.57
C PRO A 71 16.23 -13.51 -9.21
N ASP A 72 16.46 -12.41 -9.95
CA ASP A 72 15.81 -11.12 -9.73
C ASP A 72 14.40 -11.03 -10.36
N PHE A 73 14.02 -12.00 -11.20
CA PHE A 73 12.74 -11.98 -11.91
C PHE A 73 11.58 -12.48 -11.03
N LYS A 74 10.81 -11.52 -10.51
CA LYS A 74 9.62 -11.78 -9.70
C LYS A 74 8.44 -12.20 -10.61
N GLY A 75 8.32 -13.49 -10.88
CA GLY A 75 7.22 -14.00 -11.71
C GLY A 75 7.22 -15.50 -12.01
N VAL A 76 8.27 -16.23 -11.66
CA VAL A 76 8.45 -17.63 -12.09
C VAL A 76 8.15 -18.65 -10.98
N SER A 77 7.25 -18.32 -10.05
CA SER A 77 6.78 -19.31 -9.06
C SER A 77 5.85 -20.33 -9.69
N VAL A 78 5.81 -21.55 -9.16
CA VAL A 78 4.88 -22.62 -9.57
C VAL A 78 3.45 -22.11 -9.71
N ARG A 79 2.97 -21.36 -8.71
CA ARG A 79 1.63 -20.77 -8.72
C ARG A 79 1.45 -19.80 -9.88
N ASN A 80 2.46 -18.95 -10.14
CA ASN A 80 2.38 -17.98 -11.21
C ASN A 80 2.43 -18.63 -12.61
N LEU A 81 3.24 -19.68 -12.79
CA LEU A 81 3.26 -20.46 -14.04
C LEU A 81 1.91 -21.15 -14.32
N LYS A 82 1.22 -21.65 -13.28
CA LYS A 82 -0.16 -22.15 -13.42
C LYS A 82 -1.11 -21.05 -13.88
N TYR A 83 -0.96 -19.82 -13.40
CA TYR A 83 -1.75 -18.68 -13.87
C TYR A 83 -1.38 -18.24 -15.28
N MET A 84 -0.10 -18.28 -15.68
CA MET A 84 0.34 -18.01 -17.06
C MET A 84 -0.33 -18.98 -18.04
N ARG A 85 -0.34 -20.28 -17.71
CA ARG A 85 -1.09 -21.29 -18.45
C ARG A 85 -2.59 -20.95 -18.52
N ALA A 86 -3.24 -20.68 -17.38
CA ALA A 86 -4.66 -20.34 -17.36
C ALA A 86 -4.99 -19.06 -18.13
N PHE A 87 -4.07 -18.10 -18.14
CA PHE A 87 -4.18 -16.86 -18.91
C PHE A 87 -4.09 -17.12 -20.42
N ALA A 88 -3.12 -17.93 -20.84
CA ALA A 88 -2.97 -18.31 -22.24
C ALA A 88 -4.17 -19.11 -22.77
N ASP A 89 -4.69 -20.02 -21.95
CA ASP A 89 -5.89 -20.80 -22.26
C ASP A 89 -7.15 -19.93 -22.36
N ALA A 90 -7.29 -18.96 -21.45
CA ALA A 90 -8.42 -18.03 -21.43
C ALA A 90 -8.39 -16.99 -22.56
N TYR A 91 -7.21 -16.66 -23.08
CA TYR A 91 -7.00 -15.62 -24.09
C TYR A 91 -6.10 -16.15 -25.22
N PRO A 92 -6.57 -17.10 -26.04
CA PRO A 92 -5.75 -17.75 -27.07
C PRO A 92 -5.25 -16.81 -28.17
N ASP A 93 -5.87 -15.63 -28.33
CA ASP A 93 -5.50 -14.65 -29.35
C ASP A 93 -4.71 -13.45 -28.78
N PHE A 94 -4.12 -13.58 -27.59
CA PHE A 94 -3.40 -12.47 -26.94
C PHE A 94 -2.13 -12.06 -27.69
N VAL A 95 -1.39 -13.02 -28.25
CA VAL A 95 -0.25 -12.79 -29.14
C VAL A 95 -0.33 -13.78 -30.30
N GLN A 96 -0.84 -13.40 -31.48
CA GLN A 96 -0.23 -13.70 -32.80
C GLN A 96 -1.14 -13.38 -34.02
N PRO A 97 -0.57 -13.13 -35.23
CA PRO A 97 0.84 -13.29 -35.58
C PRO A 97 1.60 -12.05 -36.13
N PRO A 98 2.95 -12.12 -36.04
CA PRO A 98 3.88 -11.35 -36.85
C PRO A 98 3.81 -11.79 -38.33
N ALA A 99 3.02 -11.10 -39.14
CA ALA A 99 3.05 -11.22 -40.61
C ALA A 99 2.71 -9.93 -41.37
N ALA A 100 2.66 -8.77 -40.68
CA ALA A 100 2.39 -7.47 -41.28
C ALA A 100 3.56 -6.48 -41.19
N GLN A 101 4.80 -6.94 -41.01
CA GLN A 101 5.97 -6.19 -41.51
C GLN A 101 6.00 -6.28 -43.06
N LYS A 102 5.00 -5.71 -43.73
CA LYS A 102 5.12 -5.25 -45.11
C LYS A 102 5.02 -3.74 -45.12
N ARG A 103 6.19 -3.11 -45.15
CA ARG A 103 6.45 -1.76 -45.67
C ARG A 103 5.42 -0.69 -45.28
N ILE A 104 5.60 -0.06 -44.12
CA ILE A 104 5.39 1.40 -44.06
C ILE A 104 6.76 2.02 -44.30
N THR A 105 7.03 2.28 -45.57
CA THR A 105 8.14 3.12 -46.00
C THR A 105 8.09 4.46 -45.26
N LYS A 106 9.25 4.89 -44.77
CA LYS A 106 9.55 6.22 -44.24
C LYS A 106 8.79 7.31 -45.00
N GLN A 107 7.71 7.85 -44.41
CA GLN A 107 7.26 9.25 -44.49
C GLN A 107 5.82 9.35 -44.00
N SER A 108 5.65 9.65 -42.71
CA SER A 108 4.50 10.42 -42.23
C SER A 108 4.72 10.84 -40.78
N LYS A 109 5.34 12.02 -40.64
CA LYS A 109 5.07 12.94 -39.54
C LYS A 109 3.57 13.23 -39.55
N ALA A 110 2.83 12.74 -38.56
CA ALA A 110 1.58 13.35 -38.13
C ALA A 110 1.19 12.79 -36.76
N ILE A 111 0.97 13.68 -35.81
CA ILE A 111 0.27 13.42 -34.55
C ILE A 111 -1.14 12.98 -34.95
N VAL A 112 -1.55 11.76 -34.58
CA VAL A 112 -2.95 11.34 -34.72
C VAL A 112 -3.45 10.83 -33.37
N GLN A 113 -4.12 11.75 -32.69
CA GLN A 113 -5.27 11.48 -31.84
C GLN A 113 -6.32 10.81 -32.74
N VAL A 114 -6.69 9.55 -32.48
CA VAL A 114 -7.75 8.88 -33.26
C VAL A 114 -9.06 8.98 -32.48
N PRO A 115 -10.05 9.73 -32.97
CA PRO A 115 -11.43 9.65 -32.52
C PRO A 115 -12.01 8.28 -32.88
N LEU A 116 -12.73 7.69 -31.93
CA LEU A 116 -13.38 6.40 -32.04
C LEU A 116 -14.64 6.50 -32.93
N ALA A 117 -14.46 6.75 -34.23
CA ALA A 117 -15.52 6.56 -35.22
C ALA A 117 -14.92 6.40 -36.62
N ARG A 118 -15.19 5.24 -37.24
CA ARG A 118 -14.88 4.84 -38.62
C ARG A 118 -13.44 4.40 -38.90
N SER A 119 -13.21 3.09 -38.82
CA SER A 119 -12.55 2.30 -39.87
C SER A 119 -12.75 0.81 -39.59
N GLY A 120 -13.52 0.15 -40.45
CA GLY A 120 -13.55 -1.30 -40.52
C GLY A 120 -12.20 -1.83 -41.03
N ALA A 121 -11.85 -3.03 -40.57
CA ALA A 121 -10.62 -3.78 -40.90
C ALA A 121 -9.34 -3.41 -40.11
N ILE A 122 -9.45 -3.16 -38.81
CA ILE A 122 -8.38 -3.48 -37.86
C ILE A 122 -8.83 -4.76 -37.13
N SER A 123 -8.07 -5.85 -37.26
CA SER A 123 -8.44 -7.17 -36.74
C SER A 123 -8.81 -7.11 -35.25
N ASP A 124 -9.93 -7.73 -34.87
CA ASP A 124 -10.45 -7.76 -33.49
C ASP A 124 -9.40 -8.15 -32.43
N SER A 125 -8.38 -8.93 -32.81
CA SER A 125 -7.26 -9.34 -31.96
C SER A 125 -6.42 -8.18 -31.40
N SER A 126 -6.12 -7.13 -32.19
CA SER A 126 -5.26 -6.02 -31.73
C SER A 126 -5.98 -5.10 -30.74
N ILE A 127 -7.31 -4.97 -30.87
CA ILE A 127 -8.13 -4.18 -29.94
C ILE A 127 -8.24 -4.89 -28.59
N VAL A 128 -8.36 -6.22 -28.60
CA VAL A 128 -8.38 -7.07 -27.40
C VAL A 128 -7.04 -6.97 -26.67
N GLN A 129 -5.90 -7.01 -27.38
CA GLN A 129 -4.57 -6.89 -26.78
C GLN A 129 -4.37 -5.57 -26.03
N VAL A 130 -4.72 -4.44 -26.67
CA VAL A 130 -4.56 -3.10 -26.07
C VAL A 130 -5.44 -2.91 -24.83
N ARG A 131 -6.62 -3.55 -24.77
CA ARG A 131 -7.49 -3.50 -23.60
C ARG A 131 -6.96 -4.36 -22.46
N LEU A 132 -6.55 -5.59 -22.73
CA LEU A 132 -5.99 -6.49 -21.71
C LEU A 132 -4.69 -5.95 -21.10
N ALA A 133 -3.87 -5.26 -21.89
CA ALA A 133 -2.62 -4.64 -21.44
C ALA A 133 -2.82 -3.41 -20.53
N GLN A 134 -4.04 -2.86 -20.43
CA GLN A 134 -4.37 -1.77 -19.49
C GLN A 134 -4.60 -2.28 -18.07
N LEU A 135 -4.79 -3.59 -17.90
CA LEU A 135 -4.91 -4.22 -16.59
C LEU A 135 -3.57 -4.84 -16.15
N SER A 136 -3.26 -4.72 -14.87
CA SER A 136 -2.07 -5.39 -14.33
C SER A 136 -2.27 -6.90 -14.24
N TRP A 137 -1.17 -7.65 -14.21
CA TRP A 137 -1.17 -9.10 -14.05
C TRP A 137 -2.05 -9.62 -12.89
N TYR A 138 -2.06 -8.92 -11.75
CA TYR A 138 -2.89 -9.31 -10.60
C TYR A 138 -4.40 -9.16 -10.83
N HIS A 139 -4.83 -8.22 -11.67
CA HIS A 139 -6.24 -8.13 -12.08
C HIS A 139 -6.62 -9.36 -12.90
N HIS A 140 -5.78 -9.76 -13.86
CA HIS A 140 -6.01 -10.96 -14.67
C HIS A 140 -6.08 -12.24 -13.83
N ILE A 141 -5.14 -12.44 -12.89
CA ILE A 141 -5.20 -13.55 -11.93
C ILE A 141 -6.54 -13.59 -11.20
N THR A 142 -6.96 -12.45 -10.67
CA THR A 142 -8.17 -12.34 -9.86
C THR A 142 -9.42 -12.65 -10.68
N LEU A 143 -9.47 -12.17 -11.92
CA LEU A 143 -10.54 -12.44 -12.86
C LEU A 143 -10.62 -13.92 -13.25
N LEU A 144 -9.48 -14.58 -13.48
CA LEU A 144 -9.40 -16.01 -13.78
C LEU A 144 -9.87 -16.88 -12.59
N ASP A 145 -9.54 -16.44 -11.38
CA ASP A 145 -9.96 -17.13 -10.15
C ASP A 145 -11.45 -16.98 -9.89
N LYS A 146 -11.97 -15.75 -9.89
CA LYS A 146 -13.33 -15.43 -9.44
C LYS A 146 -14.40 -15.54 -10.54
N VAL A 147 -14.05 -15.34 -11.82
CA VAL A 147 -15.04 -15.28 -12.91
C VAL A 147 -14.77 -16.36 -13.96
N LYS A 148 -15.58 -17.42 -13.94
CA LYS A 148 -15.42 -18.57 -14.85
C LYS A 148 -16.01 -18.33 -16.23
N SER A 149 -17.12 -17.62 -16.32
CA SER A 149 -17.76 -17.28 -17.60
C SER A 149 -16.89 -16.30 -18.41
N PRO A 150 -16.51 -16.62 -19.67
CA PRO A 150 -15.75 -15.70 -20.52
C PRO A 150 -16.48 -14.38 -20.80
N ILE A 151 -17.81 -14.44 -20.95
CA ILE A 151 -18.66 -13.27 -21.23
C ILE A 151 -18.65 -12.32 -20.02
N GLU A 152 -18.90 -12.86 -18.82
CA GLU A 152 -18.88 -12.09 -17.58
C GLU A 152 -17.48 -11.54 -17.29
N ARG A 153 -16.43 -12.31 -17.59
CA ARG A 153 -15.04 -11.86 -17.43
C ARG A 153 -14.73 -10.67 -18.33
N ARG A 154 -15.16 -10.72 -19.60
CA ARG A 154 -15.01 -9.60 -20.54
C ARG A 154 -15.72 -8.35 -20.04
N PHE A 155 -16.93 -8.49 -19.53
CA PHE A 155 -17.66 -7.38 -18.92
C PHE A 155 -16.84 -6.72 -17.79
N TYR A 156 -16.32 -7.50 -16.83
CA TYR A 156 -15.55 -6.94 -15.73
C TYR A 156 -14.22 -6.33 -16.16
N ILE A 157 -13.57 -6.86 -17.20
CA ILE A 157 -12.38 -6.24 -17.81
C ILE A 157 -12.72 -4.85 -18.36
N GLU A 158 -13.77 -4.78 -19.18
CA GLU A 158 -14.21 -3.52 -19.77
C GLU A 158 -14.62 -2.51 -18.70
N GLN A 159 -15.38 -2.93 -17.70
CA GLN A 159 -15.77 -2.06 -16.59
C GLN A 159 -14.59 -1.62 -15.72
N THR A 160 -13.59 -2.47 -15.50
CA THR A 160 -12.38 -2.11 -14.73
C THR A 160 -11.58 -1.04 -15.47
N ILE A 161 -11.41 -1.17 -16.79
CA ILE A 161 -10.73 -0.18 -17.62
C ILE A 161 -11.53 1.12 -17.66
N LEU A 162 -12.84 1.03 -17.93
CA LEU A 162 -13.72 2.19 -18.06
C LEU A 162 -13.83 2.98 -16.75
N ASN A 163 -13.86 2.32 -15.60
CA ASN A 163 -14.01 2.98 -14.30
C ASN A 163 -12.67 3.23 -13.59
N GLY A 164 -11.56 2.71 -14.12
CA GLY A 164 -10.24 2.81 -13.48
C GLY A 164 -10.18 2.10 -12.13
N TRP A 165 -10.88 0.96 -12.00
CA TRP A 165 -10.94 0.26 -10.72
C TRP A 165 -9.58 -0.29 -10.32
N SER A 166 -9.24 -0.13 -9.03
CA SER A 166 -8.19 -0.93 -8.41
C SER A 166 -8.62 -2.39 -8.32
N ARG A 167 -7.67 -3.29 -8.07
CA ARG A 167 -7.98 -4.73 -7.91
C ARG A 167 -9.06 -4.96 -6.87
N ASP A 168 -8.98 -4.29 -5.72
CA ASP A 168 -9.93 -4.48 -4.63
C ASP A 168 -11.32 -3.93 -4.99
N ALA A 169 -11.38 -2.81 -5.72
CA ALA A 169 -12.65 -2.29 -6.25
C ALA A 169 -13.26 -3.25 -7.29
N MET A 170 -12.45 -3.85 -8.17
CA MET A 170 -12.91 -4.86 -9.12
C MET A 170 -13.42 -6.11 -8.40
N VAL A 171 -12.70 -6.61 -7.37
CA VAL A 171 -13.14 -7.74 -6.55
C VAL A 171 -14.49 -7.45 -5.91
N TRP A 172 -14.65 -6.26 -5.32
CA TRP A 172 -15.92 -5.85 -4.74
C TRP A 172 -17.07 -5.86 -5.77
N GLN A 173 -16.85 -5.36 -6.98
CA GLN A 173 -17.87 -5.36 -8.04
C GLN A 173 -18.20 -6.78 -8.55
N ILE A 174 -17.24 -7.70 -8.49
CA ILE A 174 -17.46 -9.12 -8.78
C ILE A 174 -18.28 -9.78 -7.67
N GLU A 175 -17.87 -9.63 -6.42
CA GLU A 175 -18.50 -10.26 -5.25
C GLU A 175 -19.92 -9.77 -5.03
N SER A 176 -20.15 -8.47 -5.24
CA SER A 176 -21.49 -7.87 -5.22
C SER A 176 -22.31 -8.18 -6.49
N GLY A 177 -21.76 -8.88 -7.49
CA GLY A 177 -22.51 -9.35 -8.66
C GLY A 177 -22.97 -8.26 -9.64
N LEU A 178 -22.18 -7.19 -9.82
CA LEU A 178 -22.50 -6.07 -10.71
C LEU A 178 -23.05 -6.48 -12.09
N TYR A 179 -22.45 -7.49 -12.73
CA TYR A 179 -22.86 -7.98 -14.05
C TYR A 179 -24.36 -8.31 -14.12
N ARG A 180 -24.93 -8.77 -13.00
CA ARG A 180 -26.35 -9.14 -12.90
C ARG A 180 -27.26 -7.99 -12.47
N ARG A 181 -26.71 -6.87 -11.96
CA ARG A 181 -27.46 -5.76 -11.35
C ARG A 181 -27.48 -4.48 -12.19
N GLN A 182 -26.49 -4.26 -13.07
CA GLN A 182 -26.41 -3.07 -13.89
C GLN A 182 -27.59 -2.97 -14.89
N GLY A 183 -28.19 -1.79 -15.03
CA GLY A 183 -29.25 -1.54 -16.01
C GLY A 183 -30.65 -2.05 -15.65
N LYS A 184 -30.85 -2.55 -14.42
CA LYS A 184 -32.12 -3.19 -13.98
C LYS A 184 -33.02 -2.30 -13.11
N ALA A 185 -32.69 -1.02 -12.94
CA ALA A 185 -33.53 -0.09 -12.19
C ALA A 185 -34.85 0.19 -12.94
N ILE A 186 -35.95 0.39 -12.22
CA ILE A 186 -37.25 0.73 -12.80
C ILE A 186 -37.22 2.23 -13.08
N THR A 187 -37.40 2.62 -14.34
CA THR A 187 -37.19 4.02 -14.78
C THR A 187 -38.26 4.45 -15.78
N ASN A 188 -38.50 5.76 -15.88
CA ASN A 188 -39.29 6.36 -16.96
C ASN A 188 -38.42 6.96 -18.08
N PHE A 189 -37.10 6.71 -18.06
CA PHE A 189 -36.10 7.38 -18.89
C PHE A 189 -36.33 7.27 -20.40
N GLU A 190 -37.02 6.24 -20.90
CA GLU A 190 -37.31 6.10 -22.34
C GLU A 190 -38.27 7.18 -22.84
N ASN A 191 -39.12 7.67 -21.96
CA ASN A 191 -40.15 8.67 -22.29
C ASN A 191 -39.69 10.09 -21.93
N THR A 192 -38.69 10.24 -21.07
CA THR A 192 -38.28 11.53 -20.49
C THR A 192 -36.90 12.00 -20.92
N LEU A 193 -36.08 11.13 -21.52
CA LEU A 193 -34.75 11.46 -22.06
C LEU A 193 -34.64 11.03 -23.52
N THR A 194 -33.81 11.72 -24.30
CA THR A 194 -33.46 11.28 -25.67
C THR A 194 -32.81 9.90 -25.61
N LYS A 195 -33.00 9.06 -26.66
CA LYS A 195 -32.52 7.68 -26.67
C LYS A 195 -31.05 7.49 -26.22
N PRO A 196 -30.06 8.27 -26.72
CA PRO A 196 -28.66 8.13 -26.27
C PRO A 196 -28.45 8.45 -24.78
N HIS A 197 -29.17 9.45 -24.25
CA HIS A 197 -29.10 9.82 -22.84
C HIS A 197 -29.87 8.84 -21.95
N SER A 198 -30.99 8.31 -22.44
CA SER A 198 -31.78 7.28 -21.77
C SER A 198 -30.97 6.00 -21.56
N ASP A 199 -30.32 5.51 -22.62
CA ASP A 199 -29.49 4.31 -22.56
C ASP A 199 -28.32 4.49 -21.58
N LEU A 200 -27.64 5.65 -21.63
CA LEU A 200 -26.56 5.98 -20.70
C LEU A 200 -27.02 6.09 -19.23
N ALA A 201 -28.19 6.69 -18.98
CA ALA A 201 -28.77 6.82 -17.65
C ALA A 201 -29.17 5.45 -17.09
N LYS A 202 -29.79 4.60 -17.91
CA LYS A 202 -30.13 3.23 -17.53
C LYS A 202 -28.89 2.42 -17.17
N GLU A 203 -27.85 2.45 -18.01
CA GLU A 203 -26.60 1.75 -17.74
C GLU A 203 -25.86 2.25 -16.50
N SER A 204 -26.08 3.51 -16.11
CA SER A 204 -25.47 4.09 -14.91
C SER A 204 -26.15 3.67 -13.61
N LEU A 205 -27.42 3.22 -13.68
CA LEU A 205 -28.16 2.76 -12.51
C LEU A 205 -27.96 1.26 -12.26
N LYS A 206 -27.94 0.91 -10.97
CA LYS A 206 -27.81 -0.47 -10.50
C LYS A 206 -29.07 -0.86 -9.73
N ASN A 207 -29.45 -2.13 -9.80
CA ASN A 207 -30.56 -2.65 -9.01
C ASN A 207 -30.28 -4.10 -8.57
N PRO A 208 -30.18 -4.37 -7.25
CA PRO A 208 -30.10 -3.40 -6.14
C PRO A 208 -28.76 -2.64 -6.14
N TYR A 209 -28.62 -1.58 -5.35
CA TYR A 209 -27.34 -1.04 -4.88
C TYR A 209 -26.85 -1.85 -3.67
N VAL A 210 -25.55 -2.18 -3.59
CA VAL A 210 -25.02 -3.00 -2.49
C VAL A 210 -24.20 -2.14 -1.53
N PHE A 211 -24.68 -2.05 -0.28
CA PHE A 211 -24.12 -1.23 0.78
C PHE A 211 -23.61 -2.07 1.97
N ASP A 212 -22.98 -3.23 1.71
CA ASP A 212 -22.45 -4.12 2.76
C ASP A 212 -21.32 -3.48 3.60
N PHE A 213 -20.92 -2.26 3.28
CA PHE A 213 -20.01 -1.45 4.09
C PHE A 213 -20.69 -0.70 5.23
N LEU A 214 -22.02 -0.70 5.28
CA LEU A 214 -22.80 -0.08 6.33
C LEU A 214 -23.04 -1.12 7.43
N ASP A 215 -22.50 -0.86 8.63
CA ASP A 215 -22.66 -1.70 9.81
C ASP A 215 -23.87 -1.16 10.60
N VAL A 216 -25.08 -1.51 10.16
CA VAL A 216 -26.32 -0.86 10.62
C VAL A 216 -27.31 -1.88 11.14
N GLY A 217 -27.72 -1.66 12.40
CA GLY A 217 -28.71 -2.47 13.10
C GLY A 217 -30.12 -2.38 12.50
N LEU A 218 -31.00 -3.28 12.95
CA LEU A 218 -32.34 -3.49 12.43
C LEU A 218 -33.30 -2.29 12.53
N GLN A 219 -32.96 -1.23 13.28
CA GLN A 219 -33.80 -0.05 13.54
C GLN A 219 -33.22 1.26 12.97
N MET A 220 -32.74 1.23 11.73
CA MET A 220 -32.18 2.40 11.05
C MET A 220 -33.27 3.39 10.60
N GLN A 221 -33.10 4.68 10.86
CA GLN A 221 -33.92 5.74 10.26
C GLN A 221 -33.28 6.27 8.96
N GLU A 222 -34.03 7.01 8.13
CA GLU A 222 -33.53 7.61 6.88
C GLU A 222 -32.29 8.48 7.12
N LYS A 223 -32.31 9.27 8.19
CA LYS A 223 -31.19 10.12 8.61
C LYS A 223 -29.93 9.33 8.99
N ASP A 224 -30.08 8.10 9.49
CA ASP A 224 -28.95 7.24 9.84
C ASP A 224 -28.35 6.61 8.58
N LEU A 225 -29.19 6.18 7.63
CA LEU A 225 -28.76 5.69 6.32
C LEU A 225 -27.96 6.75 5.56
N GLU A 226 -28.48 7.97 5.49
CA GLU A 226 -27.80 9.10 4.85
C GLU A 226 -26.44 9.38 5.50
N LYS A 227 -26.40 9.52 6.83
CA LYS A 227 -25.14 9.74 7.57
C LYS A 227 -24.13 8.64 7.31
N ALA A 228 -24.58 7.38 7.29
CA ALA A 228 -23.69 6.24 7.08
C ALA A 228 -23.15 6.19 5.64
N LEU A 229 -23.97 6.53 4.64
CA LEU A 229 -23.52 6.69 3.25
C LEU A 229 -22.49 7.82 3.11
N ILE A 230 -22.68 8.96 3.79
CA ILE A 230 -21.73 10.08 3.78
C ILE A 230 -20.42 9.75 4.52
N GLN A 231 -20.50 9.12 5.69
CA GLN A 231 -19.31 8.64 6.41
C GLN A 231 -18.46 7.70 5.54
N HIS A 232 -19.12 6.92 4.68
CA HIS A 232 -18.48 6.02 3.74
C HIS A 232 -18.57 6.48 2.27
N VAL A 233 -18.58 7.80 2.04
CA VAL A 233 -18.80 8.38 0.69
C VAL A 233 -17.85 7.82 -0.37
N LYS A 234 -16.61 7.47 -0.02
CA LYS A 234 -15.67 6.83 -0.97
C LYS A 234 -16.19 5.47 -1.49
N LYS A 235 -16.72 4.63 -0.59
CA LYS A 235 -17.27 3.32 -0.95
C LYS A 235 -18.60 3.49 -1.69
N PHE A 236 -19.41 4.46 -1.26
CA PHE A 236 -20.64 4.82 -1.97
C PHE A 236 -20.35 5.30 -3.40
N MET A 237 -19.37 6.19 -3.62
CA MET A 237 -18.95 6.63 -4.95
C MET A 237 -18.43 5.48 -5.82
N LEU A 238 -17.71 4.51 -5.23
CA LEU A 238 -17.30 3.30 -5.95
C LEU A 238 -18.52 2.46 -6.36
N GLU A 239 -19.56 2.39 -5.53
CA GLU A 239 -20.80 1.71 -5.86
C GLU A 239 -21.66 2.50 -6.88
N LEU A 240 -21.64 3.83 -6.89
CA LEU A 240 -22.29 4.63 -7.94
C LEU A 240 -21.58 4.47 -9.30
N GLY A 241 -20.24 4.36 -9.30
CA GLY A 241 -19.44 4.20 -10.51
C GLY A 241 -18.78 5.50 -11.01
N ARG A 242 -18.12 5.45 -12.18
CA ARG A 242 -17.36 6.59 -12.69
C ARG A 242 -18.25 7.69 -13.25
N GLY A 243 -17.95 8.92 -12.85
CA GLY A 243 -18.52 10.14 -13.42
C GLY A 243 -19.26 10.98 -12.38
N PHE A 244 -19.64 10.37 -11.26
CA PHE A 244 -20.28 11.05 -10.15
C PHE A 244 -19.30 11.96 -9.39
N ALA A 245 -19.71 13.19 -9.18
CA ALA A 245 -19.08 14.18 -8.33
C ALA A 245 -20.06 14.55 -7.22
N TYR A 246 -19.58 14.56 -5.98
CA TYR A 246 -20.39 14.92 -4.83
C TYR A 246 -20.62 16.44 -4.79
N VAL A 247 -21.88 16.86 -4.64
CA VAL A 247 -22.25 18.29 -4.53
C VAL A 247 -22.62 18.62 -3.09
N GLY A 248 -23.45 17.81 -2.44
CA GLY A 248 -23.85 18.01 -1.04
C GLY A 248 -24.82 16.96 -0.52
N ASN A 249 -25.11 17.03 0.77
CA ASN A 249 -26.11 16.23 1.48
C ASN A 249 -26.99 17.16 2.33
N GLN A 250 -28.23 16.77 2.59
CA GLN A 250 -29.24 17.65 3.19
C GLN A 250 -29.24 19.02 2.51
N TYR A 251 -29.21 18.99 1.17
CA TYR A 251 -29.05 20.18 0.35
C TYR A 251 -30.33 21.02 0.47
N ASN A 252 -30.19 22.25 0.97
CA ASN A 252 -31.30 23.17 1.16
C ASN A 252 -31.74 23.73 -0.20
N LEU A 253 -32.99 23.46 -0.55
CA LEU A 253 -33.70 24.01 -1.69
C LEU A 253 -34.78 24.95 -1.15
N LYS A 254 -34.68 26.23 -1.49
CA LYS A 254 -35.65 27.24 -1.06
C LYS A 254 -36.64 27.50 -2.18
N VAL A 255 -37.93 27.27 -1.92
CA VAL A 255 -39.00 27.61 -2.86
C VAL A 255 -39.92 28.60 -2.15
N GLU A 256 -39.91 29.84 -2.64
CA GLU A 256 -40.55 30.98 -1.97
C GLU A 256 -40.05 31.18 -0.53
N GLU A 257 -40.91 31.00 0.47
CA GLU A 257 -40.58 31.14 1.90
C GLU A 257 -40.23 29.80 2.57
N ASP A 258 -40.55 28.68 1.94
CA ASP A 258 -40.37 27.35 2.51
C ASP A 258 -39.01 26.73 2.17
N GLU A 259 -38.44 26.01 3.15
CA GLU A 259 -37.18 25.28 3.01
C GLU A 259 -37.44 23.77 2.85
N TYR A 260 -36.81 23.18 1.85
CA TYR A 260 -36.86 21.75 1.58
C TYR A 260 -35.46 21.16 1.57
N PHE A 261 -35.31 19.96 2.12
CA PHE A 261 -34.00 19.30 2.23
C PHE A 261 -33.94 18.05 1.37
N LEU A 262 -33.06 18.08 0.38
CA LEU A 262 -32.72 16.93 -0.46
C LEU A 262 -31.64 16.08 0.24
N ASP A 263 -31.86 14.77 0.38
CA ASP A 263 -30.92 13.88 1.07
C ASP A 263 -29.52 13.93 0.47
N LEU A 264 -29.35 13.70 -0.84
CA LEU A 264 -28.05 13.76 -1.51
C LEU A 264 -28.14 14.36 -2.91
N LEU A 265 -27.20 15.25 -3.22
CA LEU A 265 -27.03 15.85 -4.55
C LEU A 265 -25.65 15.50 -5.12
N PHE A 266 -25.67 14.99 -6.35
CA PHE A 266 -24.49 14.67 -7.14
C PHE A 266 -24.56 15.32 -8.51
N TYR A 267 -23.41 15.41 -9.18
CA TYR A 267 -23.31 15.77 -10.58
C TYR A 267 -22.64 14.65 -11.36
N ASN A 268 -23.18 14.25 -12.51
CA ASN A 268 -22.54 13.26 -13.38
C ASN A 268 -21.83 13.95 -14.55
N THR A 269 -20.51 13.91 -14.50
CA THR A 269 -19.60 14.54 -15.49
C THR A 269 -19.64 13.93 -16.89
N LYS A 270 -20.22 12.73 -17.07
CA LYS A 270 -20.37 12.09 -18.39
C LYS A 270 -21.73 12.40 -19.01
N MET A 271 -22.79 12.35 -18.19
CA MET A 271 -24.14 12.69 -18.62
C MET A 271 -24.35 14.21 -18.71
N HIS A 272 -23.48 15.00 -18.06
CA HIS A 272 -23.62 16.43 -17.87
C HIS A 272 -24.95 16.78 -17.20
N SER A 273 -25.32 16.04 -16.15
CA SER A 273 -26.60 16.19 -15.46
C SER A 273 -26.43 16.11 -13.95
N PHE A 274 -27.25 16.85 -13.22
CA PHE A 274 -27.39 16.62 -11.78
C PHE A 274 -28.10 15.29 -11.52
N VAL A 275 -27.78 14.66 -10.40
CA VAL A 275 -28.40 13.42 -9.93
C VAL A 275 -28.83 13.62 -8.48
N VAL A 276 -30.13 13.57 -8.27
CA VAL A 276 -30.83 13.77 -7.00
C VAL A 276 -31.10 12.40 -6.42
N PHE A 277 -30.56 12.06 -5.24
CA PHE A 277 -30.90 10.82 -4.56
C PHE A 277 -31.81 11.09 -3.37
N GLU A 278 -32.94 10.38 -3.31
CA GLU A 278 -33.83 10.32 -2.15
C GLU A 278 -33.71 8.92 -1.51
N LEU A 279 -33.57 8.87 -0.19
CA LEU A 279 -33.31 7.63 0.56
C LEU A 279 -34.53 7.24 1.39
N LYS A 280 -34.92 5.96 1.32
CA LYS A 280 -36.05 5.40 2.09
C LYS A 280 -35.70 4.06 2.71
N VAL A 281 -35.84 3.93 4.03
CA VAL A 281 -35.53 2.66 4.73
C VAL A 281 -36.61 1.59 4.55
N GLY A 282 -37.82 1.99 4.15
CA GLY A 282 -38.98 1.12 3.96
C GLY A 282 -39.27 0.76 2.50
N GLU A 283 -40.45 0.18 2.31
CA GLU A 283 -41.01 -0.10 0.99
C GLU A 283 -41.32 1.20 0.23
N PHE A 284 -41.36 1.10 -1.10
CA PHE A 284 -41.77 2.20 -1.96
C PHE A 284 -43.21 2.65 -1.66
N LYS A 285 -43.42 3.97 -1.53
CA LYS A 285 -44.74 4.60 -1.53
C LYS A 285 -44.88 5.60 -2.68
N PRO A 286 -46.06 5.72 -3.33
CA PRO A 286 -46.27 6.66 -4.43
C PRO A 286 -45.93 8.12 -4.11
N GLU A 287 -46.14 8.56 -2.87
CA GLU A 287 -45.80 9.91 -2.39
C GLU A 287 -44.31 10.26 -2.56
N TYR A 288 -43.42 9.25 -2.51
CA TYR A 288 -41.98 9.45 -2.69
C TYR A 288 -41.63 9.86 -4.12
N ALA A 289 -42.38 9.40 -5.12
CA ALA A 289 -42.19 9.82 -6.50
C ALA A 289 -42.56 11.30 -6.68
N GLY A 290 -43.61 11.77 -5.99
CA GLY A 290 -44.00 13.18 -5.97
C GLY A 290 -42.93 14.08 -5.36
N LYS A 291 -42.40 13.69 -4.19
CA LYS A 291 -41.30 14.41 -3.52
C LYS A 291 -40.04 14.46 -4.37
N LEU A 292 -39.65 13.33 -4.97
CA LEU A 292 -38.48 13.27 -5.85
C LEU A 292 -38.67 14.11 -7.13
N ASN A 293 -39.86 14.06 -7.74
CA ASN A 293 -40.21 14.90 -8.89
C ASN A 293 -40.08 16.40 -8.57
N PHE A 294 -40.56 16.81 -7.38
CA PHE A 294 -40.40 18.18 -6.90
C PHE A 294 -38.92 18.57 -6.83
N TYR A 295 -38.06 17.75 -6.21
CA TYR A 295 -36.63 18.03 -6.13
C TYR A 295 -35.94 18.12 -7.49
N VAL A 296 -36.26 17.23 -8.42
CA VAL A 296 -35.70 17.28 -9.78
C VAL A 296 -36.08 18.58 -10.50
N ASN A 297 -37.34 19.02 -10.38
CA ASN A 297 -37.78 20.28 -10.96
C ASN A 297 -37.10 21.49 -10.31
N THR A 298 -37.01 21.52 -8.98
CA THR A 298 -36.36 22.63 -8.27
C THR A 298 -34.87 22.74 -8.64
N VAL A 299 -34.16 21.61 -8.77
CA VAL A 299 -32.76 21.59 -9.23
C VAL A 299 -32.64 22.04 -10.68
N ASN A 300 -33.57 21.63 -11.56
CA ASN A 300 -33.59 22.07 -12.96
C ASN A 300 -33.78 23.59 -13.11
N GLU A 301 -34.55 24.21 -12.22
CA GLU A 301 -34.87 25.64 -12.27
C GLU A 301 -33.79 26.50 -11.60
N GLN A 302 -33.28 26.07 -10.44
CA GLN A 302 -32.44 26.92 -9.58
C GLN A 302 -30.93 26.67 -9.71
N ILE A 303 -30.52 25.46 -10.09
CA ILE A 303 -29.11 25.02 -10.02
C ILE A 303 -28.56 24.68 -11.40
N LYS A 304 -29.36 23.97 -12.21
CA LYS A 304 -28.96 23.49 -13.53
C LYS A 304 -28.68 24.66 -14.48
N SER A 305 -27.51 24.69 -15.09
CA SER A 305 -27.19 25.67 -16.15
C SER A 305 -27.84 25.30 -17.49
N ASP A 306 -27.76 26.19 -18.48
CA ASP A 306 -28.28 25.92 -19.83
C ASP A 306 -27.50 24.82 -20.58
N ASP A 307 -26.23 24.64 -20.23
CA ASP A 307 -25.35 23.62 -20.83
C ASP A 307 -25.59 22.22 -20.23
N ASP A 308 -26.24 22.14 -19.06
CA ASP A 308 -26.52 20.89 -18.39
C ASP A 308 -27.77 20.19 -18.96
N LYS A 309 -27.70 18.87 -19.06
CA LYS A 309 -28.82 18.00 -19.40
C LYS A 309 -29.83 17.90 -18.26
N PRO A 310 -31.07 17.45 -18.54
CA PRO A 310 -32.11 17.31 -17.51
C PRO A 310 -31.62 16.51 -16.30
N THR A 311 -31.93 17.04 -15.10
CA THR A 311 -31.60 16.40 -13.82
C THR A 311 -32.30 15.05 -13.71
N ILE A 312 -31.59 14.07 -13.13
CA ILE A 312 -32.08 12.70 -12.93
C ILE A 312 -32.39 12.49 -11.45
N GLY A 313 -33.60 12.05 -11.14
CA GLY A 313 -33.99 11.63 -9.79
C GLY A 313 -33.81 10.13 -9.61
N VAL A 314 -33.22 9.72 -8.49
CA VAL A 314 -33.04 8.32 -8.10
C VAL A 314 -33.58 8.11 -6.69
N LEU A 315 -34.62 7.28 -6.56
CA LEU A 315 -35.11 6.84 -5.26
C LEU A 315 -34.45 5.50 -4.88
N LEU A 316 -33.84 5.43 -3.71
CA LEU A 316 -33.27 4.20 -3.14
C LEU A 316 -34.15 3.71 -1.99
N CYS A 317 -34.77 2.53 -2.14
CA CYS A 317 -35.62 1.93 -1.10
C CYS A 317 -35.34 0.43 -0.90
N LYS A 318 -35.78 -0.18 0.21
CA LYS A 318 -35.51 -1.61 0.51
C LYS A 318 -36.29 -2.60 -0.36
N THR A 319 -37.49 -2.22 -0.79
CA THR A 319 -38.36 -3.10 -1.58
C THR A 319 -39.25 -2.26 -2.49
N PRO A 320 -38.87 -2.06 -3.76
CA PRO A 320 -39.76 -1.44 -4.74
C PRO A 320 -40.74 -2.47 -5.31
N ASN A 321 -42.04 -2.27 -5.10
CA ASN A 321 -43.06 -3.01 -5.85
C ASN A 321 -43.11 -2.48 -7.29
N GLU A 322 -42.66 -3.29 -8.23
CA GLU A 322 -42.45 -2.88 -9.62
C GLU A 322 -43.71 -2.31 -10.29
N THR A 323 -44.87 -2.91 -10.03
CA THR A 323 -46.16 -2.44 -10.56
C THR A 323 -46.51 -1.09 -9.96
N VAL A 324 -46.44 -0.95 -8.64
CA VAL A 324 -46.77 0.31 -7.94
C VAL A 324 -45.84 1.43 -8.39
N VAL A 325 -44.54 1.16 -8.54
CA VAL A 325 -43.57 2.12 -9.06
C VAL A 325 -43.93 2.55 -10.48
N ARG A 326 -44.22 1.61 -11.39
CA ARG A 326 -44.61 1.95 -12.78
C ARG A 326 -45.86 2.83 -12.83
N PHE A 327 -46.86 2.56 -12.00
CA PHE A 327 -48.05 3.40 -11.91
C PHE A 327 -47.74 4.78 -11.34
N ALA A 328 -46.91 4.86 -10.30
CA ALA A 328 -46.53 6.14 -9.68
C ALA A 328 -45.68 7.03 -10.60
N LEU A 329 -44.85 6.44 -11.48
CA LEU A 329 -44.06 7.19 -12.45
C LEU A 329 -44.84 7.60 -13.72
N LYS A 330 -46.05 7.07 -13.93
CA LYS A 330 -46.84 7.35 -15.11
C LYS A 330 -47.37 8.79 -15.06
N GLY A 331 -47.10 9.56 -16.12
CA GLY A 331 -47.49 10.99 -16.19
C GLY A 331 -46.49 11.94 -15.52
N ILE A 332 -45.34 11.43 -15.04
CA ILE A 332 -44.21 12.26 -14.62
C ILE A 332 -43.26 12.44 -15.80
N ASP A 333 -43.07 13.70 -16.21
CA ASP A 333 -42.22 14.06 -17.36
C ASP A 333 -40.74 14.22 -16.98
N THR A 334 -40.42 14.30 -15.68
CA THR A 334 -39.02 14.35 -15.24
C THR A 334 -38.35 12.98 -15.25
N PRO A 335 -37.03 12.90 -15.50
CA PRO A 335 -36.30 11.64 -15.50
C PRO A 335 -36.16 11.05 -14.09
N LEU A 336 -36.96 10.03 -13.77
CA LEU A 336 -36.97 9.35 -12.48
C LEU A 336 -36.63 7.86 -12.59
N GLY A 337 -35.82 7.38 -11.65
CA GLY A 337 -35.49 5.98 -11.45
C GLY A 337 -35.73 5.55 -10.00
N VAL A 338 -36.17 4.31 -9.81
CA VAL A 338 -36.30 3.67 -8.50
C VAL A 338 -35.44 2.41 -8.50
N ALA A 339 -34.60 2.28 -7.49
CA ALA A 339 -33.73 1.12 -7.31
C ALA A 339 -33.81 0.59 -5.87
N ASP A 340 -33.69 -0.72 -5.76
CA ASP A 340 -33.53 -1.41 -4.48
C ASP A 340 -32.13 -1.13 -3.91
N TYR A 341 -31.93 -1.24 -2.60
CA TYR A 341 -30.62 -1.39 -1.99
C TYR A 341 -30.56 -2.53 -0.97
N GLN A 342 -29.46 -3.25 -0.98
CA GLN A 342 -29.15 -4.31 -0.02
C GLN A 342 -28.13 -3.81 0.99
N LEU A 343 -28.49 -3.92 2.27
CA LEU A 343 -27.54 -3.88 3.38
C LEU A 343 -27.01 -5.30 3.59
N ALA A 344 -25.87 -5.42 4.29
CA ALA A 344 -25.23 -6.71 4.56
C ALA A 344 -26.29 -7.76 4.89
N LYS A 345 -26.31 -8.85 4.11
CA LYS A 345 -27.27 -9.94 4.31
C LYS A 345 -27.12 -10.42 5.75
N ALA A 346 -28.16 -10.22 6.55
CA ALA A 346 -28.45 -11.13 7.63
C ALA A 346 -28.35 -12.53 7.02
N ILE A 347 -27.53 -13.35 7.66
CA ILE A 347 -27.22 -14.73 7.29
C ILE A 347 -28.49 -15.40 6.74
N PRO A 348 -28.45 -16.05 5.55
CA PRO A 348 -29.62 -16.71 4.97
C PRO A 348 -30.35 -17.58 6.00
N GLY A 349 -31.69 -17.57 5.98
CA GLY A 349 -32.56 -18.25 6.95
C GLY A 349 -32.34 -19.76 7.11
N ASP A 350 -31.47 -20.35 6.29
CA ASP A 350 -31.04 -21.75 6.36
C ASP A 350 -30.09 -22.04 7.54
N LEU A 351 -29.71 -21.01 8.32
CA LEU A 351 -28.91 -21.12 9.56
C LEU A 351 -29.73 -20.82 10.84
N GLN A 352 -31.06 -20.97 10.81
CA GLN A 352 -31.89 -20.87 12.02
C GLN A 352 -31.76 -22.05 13.00
N GLY A 353 -31.02 -23.11 12.64
CA GLY A 353 -30.80 -24.28 13.51
C GLY A 353 -29.63 -24.18 14.48
N GLU A 354 -28.78 -23.15 14.36
CA GLU A 354 -27.55 -23.00 15.17
C GLU A 354 -27.41 -21.59 15.77
N MET A 355 -28.51 -20.95 16.14
CA MET A 355 -28.45 -19.66 16.83
C MET A 355 -28.21 -19.86 18.34
N PRO A 356 -27.23 -19.17 18.94
CA PRO A 356 -26.93 -19.27 20.37
C PRO A 356 -28.12 -18.80 21.23
N THR A 357 -28.31 -19.38 22.41
CA THR A 357 -29.38 -19.00 23.37
C THR A 357 -29.22 -17.56 23.89
N ILE A 358 -30.27 -16.99 24.51
CA ILE A 358 -30.27 -15.64 25.10
C ILE A 358 -29.08 -15.43 26.05
N GLU A 359 -28.66 -16.45 26.79
CA GLU A 359 -27.48 -16.41 27.68
C GLU A 359 -26.14 -16.40 26.91
N GLN A 360 -26.11 -16.94 25.69
CA GLN A 360 -24.95 -16.84 24.79
C GLN A 360 -24.94 -15.49 24.07
N LEU A 361 -26.10 -14.89 23.80
CA LEU A 361 -26.24 -13.52 23.29
C LEU A 361 -25.86 -12.46 24.33
N GLU A 362 -26.18 -12.65 25.61
CA GLU A 362 -25.73 -11.77 26.70
C GLU A 362 -24.21 -11.88 26.90
N LYS A 363 -23.65 -13.09 26.77
CA LYS A 363 -22.20 -13.31 26.79
C LYS A 363 -21.49 -12.75 25.56
N GLU A 364 -22.15 -12.70 24.41
CA GLU A 364 -21.65 -12.03 23.20
C GLU A 364 -21.80 -10.51 23.28
N LEU A 365 -22.85 -9.97 23.91
CA LEU A 365 -23.03 -8.53 24.16
C LEU A 365 -22.02 -7.97 25.17
N ASP A 366 -21.67 -8.73 26.21
CA ASP A 366 -20.56 -8.41 27.12
C ASP A 366 -19.20 -8.46 26.38
N GLN A 367 -19.05 -9.36 25.40
CA GLN A 367 -17.88 -9.40 24.50
C GLN A 367 -17.91 -8.29 23.42
N GLU A 368 -19.09 -7.82 23.00
CA GLU A 368 -19.25 -6.72 22.04
C GLU A 368 -18.95 -5.37 22.69
N ALA A 369 -19.30 -5.21 23.98
CA ALA A 369 -18.88 -4.10 24.83
C ALA A 369 -17.35 -4.06 25.02
N GLU A 370 -16.68 -5.21 25.05
CA GLU A 370 -15.21 -5.30 24.95
C GLU A 370 -14.68 -5.01 23.53
N ARG A 371 -15.43 -5.34 22.47
CA ARG A 371 -15.05 -5.09 21.06
C ARG A 371 -15.19 -3.63 20.59
N LEU A 372 -15.97 -2.82 21.30
CA LEU A 372 -16.03 -1.35 21.14
C LEU A 372 -14.76 -0.63 21.66
N GLN A 373 -13.70 -1.39 21.97
CA GLN A 373 -12.36 -0.85 22.09
C GLN A 373 -12.00 0.01 20.87
N ARG A 374 -11.74 1.30 21.14
CA ARG A 374 -11.47 2.33 20.13
C ARG A 374 -10.34 1.85 19.21
N PRO A 375 -10.18 2.38 17.98
CA PRO A 375 -9.06 2.01 17.10
C PRO A 375 -7.67 2.10 17.76
N VAL A 376 -7.53 2.95 18.79
CA VAL A 376 -6.36 3.06 19.67
C VAL A 376 -6.18 1.81 20.54
N ASP A 377 -7.25 1.26 21.07
CA ASP A 377 -7.27 0.10 21.96
C ASP A 377 -6.96 -1.20 21.18
N LYS A 378 -7.47 -1.36 19.95
CA LYS A 378 -7.04 -2.46 19.05
C LYS A 378 -5.55 -2.37 18.68
N LYS A 379 -5.03 -1.16 18.43
CA LYS A 379 -3.59 -0.94 18.23
C LYS A 379 -2.81 -1.21 19.52
N MET A 380 -3.38 -0.85 20.67
CA MET A 380 -2.78 -1.07 21.98
C MET A 380 -2.71 -2.56 22.33
N ASP A 381 -3.73 -3.35 21.99
CA ASP A 381 -3.74 -4.78 22.24
C ASP A 381 -2.82 -5.53 21.28
N HIS A 382 -2.76 -5.11 20.01
CA HIS A 382 -1.73 -5.58 19.11
C HIS A 382 -0.32 -5.23 19.64
N LEU A 383 -0.14 -4.02 20.17
CA LEU A 383 1.11 -3.60 20.79
C LEU A 383 1.41 -4.41 22.05
N LYS A 384 0.44 -4.71 22.92
CA LYS A 384 0.61 -5.58 24.11
C LYS A 384 1.03 -7.00 23.71
N VAL A 385 0.48 -7.54 22.63
CA VAL A 385 0.88 -8.84 22.08
C VAL A 385 2.32 -8.80 21.57
N LEU A 386 2.71 -7.72 20.87
CA LEU A 386 4.10 -7.52 20.43
C LEU A 386 5.05 -7.29 21.62
N MET A 387 4.63 -6.53 22.64
CA MET A 387 5.40 -6.27 23.86
C MET A 387 5.62 -7.55 24.67
N LYS A 388 4.63 -8.45 24.76
CA LYS A 388 4.82 -9.78 25.39
C LYS A 388 5.87 -10.64 24.68
N LYS A 389 6.17 -10.37 23.40
CA LYS A 389 7.22 -11.06 22.64
C LYS A 389 8.60 -10.42 22.82
N LEU A 390 8.68 -9.19 23.31
CA LEU A 390 9.96 -8.53 23.63
C LEU A 390 10.53 -9.15 24.91
N LYS A 391 11.52 -10.04 24.77
CA LYS A 391 12.25 -10.67 25.88
C LYS A 391 13.48 -9.86 26.29
N GLY A 392 13.30 -8.56 26.52
CA GLY A 392 14.37 -7.65 26.92
C GLY A 392 14.21 -7.18 28.38
N PRO A 393 15.31 -6.92 29.09
CA PRO A 393 15.25 -6.26 30.39
C PRO A 393 14.67 -4.85 30.23
N GLU A 394 13.74 -4.48 31.11
CA GLU A 394 13.13 -3.15 31.08
C GLU A 394 14.16 -2.08 31.49
N ALA A 395 14.20 -0.99 30.72
CA ALA A 395 15.08 0.15 31.02
C ALA A 395 14.52 0.98 32.19
N LYS A 396 14.92 0.65 33.42
CA LYS A 396 14.43 1.31 34.64
C LYS A 396 15.23 2.55 35.03
N VAL A 397 16.50 2.59 34.62
CA VAL A 397 17.44 3.63 35.03
C VAL A 397 17.73 4.55 33.85
N LYS A 398 17.33 5.82 33.99
CA LYS A 398 17.73 6.88 33.07
C LYS A 398 19.14 7.35 33.41
N ARG A 399 19.89 7.76 32.39
CA ARG A 399 21.21 8.39 32.53
C ARG A 399 21.14 9.60 33.44
N ASP A 400 21.95 9.57 34.48
CA ASP A 400 22.26 10.69 35.35
C ASP A 400 23.78 10.73 35.61
N ASP A 401 24.25 11.79 36.25
CA ASP A 401 25.69 11.95 36.50
C ASP A 401 26.25 10.84 37.41
N LYS A 402 25.43 10.31 38.33
CA LYS A 402 25.82 9.24 39.28
C LYS A 402 26.07 7.92 38.57
N ASN A 403 25.16 7.49 37.70
CA ASN A 403 25.22 6.24 36.95
C ASN A 403 26.29 6.31 35.86
N SER A 404 26.47 7.49 35.28
CA SER A 404 27.53 7.76 34.29
C SER A 404 28.92 7.72 34.95
N ALA A 405 29.06 8.26 36.16
CA ALA A 405 30.29 8.14 36.95
C ALA A 405 30.56 6.71 37.44
N ALA A 406 29.50 5.98 37.80
CA ALA A 406 29.58 4.56 38.17
C ALA A 406 30.02 3.70 36.98
N LEU A 407 29.50 3.95 35.78
CA LEU A 407 29.93 3.31 34.53
C LEU A 407 31.44 3.50 34.29
N PHE A 408 31.93 4.74 34.42
CA PHE A 408 33.35 5.02 34.27
C PHE A 408 34.22 4.21 35.24
N THR A 409 33.85 4.22 36.52
CA THR A 409 34.67 3.65 37.58
C THR A 409 34.59 2.11 37.61
N LYS A 410 33.40 1.55 37.38
CA LYS A 410 33.14 0.11 37.51
C LYS A 410 33.32 -0.68 36.22
N ILE A 411 33.30 -0.02 35.05
CA ILE A 411 33.35 -0.70 33.75
C ILE A 411 34.52 -0.17 32.91
N VAL A 412 34.58 1.13 32.63
CA VAL A 412 35.59 1.69 31.71
C VAL A 412 37.01 1.49 32.25
N LEU A 413 37.28 1.86 33.51
CA LEU A 413 38.62 1.71 34.09
C LEU A 413 39.06 0.24 34.25
N PRO A 414 38.24 -0.69 34.77
CA PRO A 414 38.61 -2.12 34.79
C PRO A 414 38.83 -2.70 33.40
N LEU A 415 38.01 -2.32 32.42
CA LEU A 415 38.16 -2.82 31.05
C LEU A 415 39.44 -2.29 30.39
N LYS A 416 39.81 -1.02 30.63
CA LYS A 416 41.12 -0.47 30.24
C LYS A 416 42.27 -1.33 30.76
N LYS A 417 42.26 -1.66 32.06
CA LYS A 417 43.32 -2.47 32.70
C LYS A 417 43.39 -3.89 32.12
N LYS A 418 42.24 -4.53 31.93
CA LYS A 418 42.18 -5.88 31.35
C LYS A 418 42.61 -5.90 29.87
N THR A 419 42.23 -4.87 29.11
CA THR A 419 42.65 -4.71 27.71
C THR A 419 44.17 -4.54 27.64
N LEU A 420 44.74 -3.68 28.49
CA LEU A 420 46.21 -3.53 28.58
C LEU A 420 46.88 -4.88 28.88
N ALA A 421 46.44 -5.58 29.91
CA ALA A 421 47.02 -6.88 30.29
C ALA A 421 46.90 -7.96 29.20
N ALA A 422 45.87 -7.90 28.36
CA ALA A 422 45.74 -8.79 27.21
C ALA A 422 46.72 -8.44 26.08
N LEU A 423 46.83 -7.14 25.75
CA LEU A 423 47.72 -6.67 24.69
C LEU A 423 49.21 -6.79 25.07
N GLU A 424 49.56 -6.68 26.36
CA GLU A 424 50.93 -6.80 26.88
C GLU A 424 51.58 -8.15 26.57
N LYS A 425 50.78 -9.21 26.44
CA LYS A 425 51.29 -10.57 26.24
C LYS A 425 51.87 -10.80 24.85
N GLU A 426 51.16 -10.35 23.82
CA GLU A 426 51.47 -10.75 22.44
C GLU A 426 51.61 -9.56 21.49
N ILE A 427 50.78 -8.52 21.64
CA ILE A 427 50.67 -7.43 20.67
C ILE A 427 51.65 -6.29 20.98
N ILE A 428 51.67 -5.77 22.21
CA ILE A 428 52.56 -4.66 22.61
C ILE A 428 54.04 -4.97 22.39
N PRO A 429 54.56 -6.18 22.66
CA PRO A 429 55.97 -6.52 22.39
C PRO A 429 56.38 -6.31 20.92
N MET A 430 55.44 -6.32 19.98
CA MET A 430 55.70 -6.08 18.56
C MET A 430 56.01 -4.61 18.23
N PHE A 431 55.74 -3.67 19.14
CA PHE A 431 55.89 -2.22 18.92
C PHE A 431 56.96 -1.61 19.84
N HIS A 432 57.55 -0.48 19.41
CA HIS A 432 58.57 0.23 20.17
C HIS A 432 58.01 0.98 21.37
N GLN A 433 56.84 1.59 21.21
CA GLN A 433 56.17 2.37 22.26
C GLN A 433 54.68 2.07 22.27
N TYR A 434 54.05 2.19 23.44
CA TYR A 434 52.60 2.13 23.57
C TYR A 434 52.08 3.21 24.52
N GLU A 435 50.85 3.64 24.27
CA GLU A 435 50.11 4.55 25.14
C GLU A 435 48.66 4.07 25.22
N ILE A 436 48.13 3.90 26.44
CA ILE A 436 46.72 3.63 26.67
C ILE A 436 46.13 4.65 27.64
N GLN A 437 45.19 5.44 27.16
CA GLN A 437 44.58 6.51 27.94
C GLN A 437 43.07 6.52 27.81
N VAL A 438 42.41 7.16 28.77
CA VAL A 438 40.95 7.31 28.77
C VAL A 438 40.59 8.74 28.41
N HIS A 439 39.61 8.91 27.56
CA HIS A 439 39.03 10.20 27.23
C HIS A 439 37.61 10.30 27.81
N ILE A 440 37.30 11.47 28.32
CA ILE A 440 35.95 11.88 28.73
C ILE A 440 35.55 12.98 27.76
N ASP A 441 34.58 12.68 26.89
CA ASP A 441 34.30 13.47 25.70
C ASP A 441 35.57 13.74 24.87
N ASN A 442 36.02 14.99 24.80
CA ASN A 442 37.18 15.42 24.01
C ASN A 442 38.46 15.59 24.84
N THR A 443 38.43 15.27 26.14
CA THR A 443 39.58 15.46 27.03
C THR A 443 40.22 14.12 27.40
N GLY A 444 41.51 13.97 27.10
CA GLY A 444 42.30 12.77 27.40
C GLY A 444 42.99 12.83 28.75
N TYR A 445 43.02 11.69 29.45
CA TYR A 445 43.64 11.53 30.76
C TYR A 445 44.56 10.31 30.79
N ARG A 446 45.84 10.58 31.03
CA ARG A 446 46.85 9.54 31.29
C ARG A 446 46.75 9.01 32.73
N ASN A 447 46.45 9.90 33.68
CA ASN A 447 46.34 9.61 35.10
C ASN A 447 44.90 9.25 35.50
N GLU A 448 44.68 8.06 36.06
CA GLU A 448 43.36 7.62 36.53
C GLU A 448 42.80 8.49 37.66
N ALA A 449 43.65 9.07 38.52
CA ALA A 449 43.22 9.92 39.63
C ALA A 449 42.63 11.25 39.12
N GLU A 450 43.26 11.83 38.09
CA GLU A 450 42.78 13.05 37.42
C GLU A 450 41.49 12.78 36.64
N ALA A 451 41.41 11.65 35.94
CA ALA A 451 40.19 11.25 35.24
C ALA A 451 39.02 11.06 36.21
N LYS A 452 39.24 10.38 37.35
CA LYS A 452 38.22 10.21 38.41
C LYS A 452 37.85 11.53 39.08
N LYS A 453 38.78 12.47 39.21
CA LYS A 453 38.50 13.81 39.71
C LYS A 453 37.60 14.57 38.72
N HIS A 454 37.93 14.52 37.43
CA HIS A 454 37.14 15.18 36.39
C HIS A 454 35.72 14.63 36.27
N VAL A 455 35.54 13.30 36.34
CA VAL A 455 34.20 12.68 36.35
C VAL A 455 33.36 13.09 37.58
N ARG A 456 34.01 13.39 38.71
CA ARG A 456 33.31 13.86 39.93
C ARG A 456 32.93 15.34 39.86
N GLU A 457 33.76 16.15 39.20
CA GLU A 457 33.60 17.61 39.14
C GLU A 457 32.75 18.07 37.94
N LYS A 458 32.81 17.36 36.81
CA LYS A 458 32.06 17.69 35.60
C LYS A 458 30.66 17.10 35.65
N GLN A 459 29.66 17.98 35.52
CA GLN A 459 28.27 17.58 35.28
C GLN A 459 28.07 17.42 33.77
N HIS A 460 27.45 16.30 33.37
CA HIS A 460 27.10 15.96 31.99
C HIS A 460 28.28 15.71 31.03
N PHE A 461 28.47 14.44 30.69
CA PHE A 461 29.34 13.98 29.60
C PHE A 461 28.60 12.91 28.80
N TYR A 462 28.94 12.77 27.52
CA TYR A 462 28.16 12.02 26.55
C TYR A 462 28.86 10.74 26.09
N GLN A 463 30.18 10.68 26.24
CA GLN A 463 30.96 9.52 25.85
C GLN A 463 32.21 9.33 26.71
N PHE A 464 32.61 8.08 26.82
CA PHE A 464 33.98 7.72 27.21
C PHE A 464 34.68 7.04 26.06
N ARG A 465 36.00 7.11 26.03
CA ARG A 465 36.80 6.41 25.04
C ARG A 465 38.06 5.86 25.67
N ILE A 466 38.39 4.61 25.38
CA ILE A 466 39.72 4.05 25.66
C ILE A 466 40.50 4.14 24.36
N GLU A 467 41.54 4.96 24.35
CA GLU A 467 42.42 5.14 23.21
C GLU A 467 43.67 4.28 23.40
N ILE A 468 44.01 3.50 22.39
CA ILE A 468 45.17 2.62 22.33
C ILE A 468 46.04 3.08 21.17
N ARG A 469 47.28 3.46 21.46
CA ARG A 469 48.28 3.84 20.47
C ARG A 469 49.47 2.92 20.59
N LEU A 470 49.84 2.27 19.50
CA LEU A 470 51.00 1.40 19.39
C LEU A 470 51.89 1.96 18.30
N ASN A 471 53.09 2.42 18.66
CA ASN A 471 53.95 3.16 17.75
C ASN A 471 55.20 2.36 17.37
N GLY A 472 55.51 2.38 16.08
CA GLY A 472 56.70 1.78 15.50
C GLY A 472 56.72 0.26 15.59
N PHE A 473 56.04 -0.42 14.67
CA PHE A 473 56.14 -1.89 14.54
C PHE A 473 57.59 -2.33 14.26
N LYS A 474 58.18 -3.08 15.20
CA LYS A 474 59.63 -3.34 15.27
C LYS A 474 60.20 -4.08 14.07
N ARG A 475 59.48 -5.10 13.57
CA ARG A 475 60.00 -6.00 12.52
C ARG A 475 59.98 -5.42 11.11
N ALA A 476 59.37 -4.25 10.92
CA ALA A 476 59.27 -3.60 9.59
C ALA A 476 60.46 -2.66 9.25
N GLY A 477 61.40 -2.42 10.18
CA GLY A 477 62.57 -1.58 9.94
C GLY A 477 62.19 -0.17 9.48
N ILE A 478 62.73 0.28 8.33
CA ILE A 478 62.41 1.60 7.75
C ILE A 478 60.94 1.76 7.32
N LYS A 479 60.17 0.66 7.24
CA LYS A 479 58.73 0.66 6.93
C LYS A 479 57.86 0.53 8.19
N ALA A 480 58.40 0.85 9.35
CA ALA A 480 57.64 0.85 10.60
C ALA A 480 56.37 1.71 10.48
N PHE A 481 55.29 1.23 11.09
CA PHE A 481 54.00 1.90 11.09
C PHE A 481 53.41 1.91 12.50
N ASP A 482 52.45 2.81 12.69
CA ASP A 482 51.72 2.99 13.93
C ASP A 482 50.30 2.40 13.80
N CYS A 483 49.75 1.96 14.93
CA CYS A 483 48.39 1.45 15.04
C CYS A 483 47.62 2.24 16.10
N TYR A 484 46.44 2.73 15.70
CA TYR A 484 45.54 3.49 16.56
C TYR A 484 44.20 2.76 16.65
N LYS A 485 43.73 2.52 17.87
CA LYS A 485 42.42 1.92 18.10
C LYS A 485 41.70 2.59 19.26
N ASP A 486 40.46 2.99 18.99
CA ASP A 486 39.57 3.61 19.97
C ASP A 486 38.41 2.68 20.29
N LEU A 487 38.16 2.47 21.58
CA LEU A 487 36.97 1.81 22.09
C LEU A 487 36.05 2.86 22.71
N TYR A 488 34.93 3.13 22.04
CA TYR A 488 33.95 4.13 22.43
C TYR A 488 32.87 3.53 23.33
N PHE A 489 32.49 4.30 24.35
CA PHE A 489 31.33 4.08 25.19
C PHE A 489 30.35 5.24 24.99
N HIS A 490 29.28 5.04 24.23
CA HIS A 490 28.28 6.09 24.02
C HIS A 490 27.19 6.01 25.07
N LEU A 491 27.00 7.09 25.83
CA LEU A 491 26.00 7.17 26.89
C LEU A 491 24.68 7.70 26.32
N LYS A 492 23.70 6.81 26.10
CA LYS A 492 22.33 7.16 25.68
C LYS A 492 21.45 7.35 26.92
N ASP A 493 20.20 7.76 26.72
CA ASP A 493 19.33 8.10 27.84
C ASP A 493 19.02 6.94 28.79
N TYR A 494 19.07 5.69 28.32
CA TYR A 494 18.67 4.52 29.11
C TYR A 494 19.64 3.33 29.03
N HIS A 495 20.64 3.43 28.15
CA HIS A 495 21.64 2.40 27.95
C HIS A 495 22.96 3.03 27.51
N TYR A 496 24.04 2.28 27.60
CA TYR A 496 25.29 2.62 26.96
C TYR A 496 25.64 1.55 25.92
N THR A 497 26.42 1.96 24.94
CA THR A 497 26.91 1.08 23.86
C THR A 497 28.42 1.04 23.86
N ILE A 498 29.01 -0.07 23.44
CA ILE A 498 30.45 -0.25 23.27
C ILE A 498 30.73 -0.59 21.81
N GLY A 499 31.68 0.12 21.20
CA GLY A 499 31.98 0.00 19.78
C GLY A 499 33.29 0.67 19.37
N PHE A 500 33.68 0.53 18.10
CA PHE A 500 34.89 1.17 17.57
C PHE A 500 34.63 2.48 16.82
N SER A 501 33.37 2.81 16.55
CA SER A 501 33.01 4.06 15.85
C SER A 501 32.69 5.21 16.80
N SER A 502 33.22 6.38 16.48
CA SER A 502 32.93 7.66 17.14
C SER A 502 31.49 8.13 16.95
N ASN A 503 30.78 7.65 15.92
CA ASN A 503 29.36 7.98 15.68
C ASN A 503 28.38 6.91 16.19
N GLY A 504 28.88 5.80 16.76
CA GLY A 504 28.09 4.69 17.30
C GLY A 504 27.54 3.70 16.26
N GLN A 505 27.90 3.82 14.97
CA GLN A 505 27.44 2.89 13.92
C GLN A 505 28.07 1.49 14.03
N ASP A 506 29.30 1.39 14.53
CA ASP A 506 30.01 0.13 14.76
C ASP A 506 29.95 -0.26 16.23
N THR A 507 28.74 -0.58 16.70
CA THR A 507 28.46 -1.01 18.07
C THR A 507 28.32 -2.54 18.10
N PHE A 508 29.06 -3.19 18.98
CA PHE A 508 28.98 -4.65 19.17
C PHE A 508 28.46 -5.06 20.54
N LEU A 509 28.27 -4.13 21.48
CA LEU A 509 27.62 -4.43 22.77
C LEU A 509 26.73 -3.28 23.23
N THR A 510 25.55 -3.61 23.77
CA THR A 510 24.58 -2.64 24.34
C THR A 510 24.13 -3.10 25.72
N LYS A 511 24.12 -2.20 26.70
CA LYS A 511 23.81 -2.51 28.11
C LYS A 511 23.04 -1.41 28.81
N LEU A 512 22.12 -1.80 29.69
CA LEU A 512 21.44 -0.87 30.59
C LEU A 512 22.40 -0.41 31.70
N TYR A 513 22.13 0.76 32.30
CA TYR A 513 22.97 1.34 33.35
C TYR A 513 22.99 0.54 34.66
N ASP A 514 21.93 -0.23 34.93
CA ASP A 514 21.82 -1.14 36.07
C ASP A 514 22.44 -2.51 35.81
N GLN A 515 22.96 -2.75 34.62
CA GLN A 515 23.60 -4.01 34.24
C GLN A 515 25.12 -3.91 34.26
N HIS A 516 25.75 -4.92 34.85
CA HIS A 516 27.19 -5.11 34.79
C HIS A 516 27.59 -5.91 33.55
N LEU A 517 28.79 -5.65 33.02
CA LEU A 517 29.40 -6.53 32.03
C LEU A 517 29.76 -7.85 32.70
N THR A 518 29.22 -8.96 32.19
CA THR A 518 29.61 -10.30 32.62
C THR A 518 31.07 -10.58 32.25
N HIS A 519 31.69 -11.59 32.86
CA HIS A 519 33.07 -11.98 32.54
C HIS A 519 33.24 -12.24 31.04
N ARG A 520 32.32 -13.03 30.45
CA ARG A 520 32.31 -13.37 29.02
C ARG A 520 32.20 -12.14 28.13
N GLU A 521 31.41 -11.15 28.51
CA GLU A 521 31.25 -9.91 27.73
C GLU A 521 32.49 -9.01 27.81
N GLN A 522 33.16 -8.98 28.96
CA GLN A 522 34.44 -8.29 29.09
C GLN A 522 35.49 -8.96 28.21
N GLU A 523 35.58 -10.30 28.23
CA GLU A 523 36.46 -11.07 27.36
C GLU A 523 36.16 -10.82 25.88
N TYR A 524 34.88 -10.85 25.49
CA TYR A 524 34.45 -10.58 24.12
C TYR A 524 34.88 -9.19 23.62
N VAL A 525 34.73 -8.14 24.45
CA VAL A 525 35.18 -6.79 24.09
C VAL A 525 36.70 -6.73 23.90
N ILE A 526 37.46 -7.41 24.77
CA ILE A 526 38.92 -7.47 24.70
C ILE A 526 39.38 -8.25 23.46
N GLU A 527 38.74 -9.38 23.18
CA GLU A 527 39.00 -10.21 22.01
C GLU A 527 38.74 -9.43 20.73
N LYS A 528 37.58 -8.78 20.59
CA LYS A 528 37.26 -7.93 19.43
C LYS A 528 38.25 -6.79 19.25
N THR A 529 38.72 -6.21 20.35
CA THR A 529 39.72 -5.13 20.31
C THR A 529 41.07 -5.66 19.82
N SER A 530 41.48 -6.84 20.30
CA SER A 530 42.73 -7.49 19.93
C SER A 530 42.71 -7.96 18.48
N GLU A 531 41.62 -8.61 18.06
CA GLU A 531 41.36 -9.04 16.68
C GLU A 531 41.45 -7.85 15.73
N SER A 532 40.75 -6.75 16.01
CA SER A 532 40.80 -5.58 15.13
C SER A 532 42.20 -4.95 15.03
N ILE A 533 43.02 -4.99 16.09
CA ILE A 533 44.41 -4.52 16.03
C ILE A 533 45.24 -5.48 15.18
N LEU A 534 45.06 -6.79 15.36
CA LEU A 534 45.76 -7.82 14.61
C LEU A 534 45.40 -7.80 13.13
N ASP A 535 44.14 -7.57 12.76
CA ASP A 535 43.70 -7.42 11.37
C ASP A 535 44.40 -6.25 10.69
N TYR A 536 44.46 -5.10 11.37
CA TYR A 536 45.17 -3.93 10.85
C TYR A 536 46.68 -4.20 10.71
N VAL A 537 47.31 -4.79 11.72
CA VAL A 537 48.73 -5.16 11.67
C VAL A 537 48.99 -6.15 10.53
N THR A 538 48.14 -7.15 10.36
CA THR A 538 48.23 -8.16 9.30
C THR A 538 48.15 -7.50 7.94
N GLN A 539 47.15 -6.64 7.72
CA GLN A 539 46.99 -5.90 6.47
C GLN A 539 48.23 -5.04 6.14
N GLN A 540 48.82 -4.36 7.13
CA GLN A 540 50.02 -3.57 6.92
C GLN A 540 51.25 -4.45 6.63
N VAL A 541 51.40 -5.58 7.34
CA VAL A 541 52.49 -6.54 7.09
C VAL A 541 52.37 -7.18 5.71
N GLU A 542 51.16 -7.57 5.29
CA GLU A 542 50.86 -8.09 3.96
C GLU A 542 51.20 -7.08 2.86
N SER A 543 50.81 -5.83 3.05
CA SER A 543 51.16 -4.72 2.15
C SER A 543 52.69 -4.53 2.05
N ILE A 544 53.41 -4.64 3.17
CA ILE A 544 54.88 -4.50 3.21
C ILE A 544 55.59 -5.68 2.55
N THR A 545 55.05 -6.90 2.70
CA THR A 545 55.65 -8.16 2.21
C THR A 545 55.20 -8.55 0.80
N GLY A 546 54.16 -7.90 0.25
CA GLY A 546 53.64 -8.14 -1.09
C GLY A 546 52.69 -9.33 -1.20
N ALA A 547 52.28 -9.94 -0.08
CA ALA A 547 51.27 -10.98 -0.05
C ALA A 547 49.87 -10.34 -0.10
N LYS A 548 49.22 -10.29 -1.25
CA LYS A 548 47.79 -9.97 -1.31
C LYS A 548 47.00 -11.17 -0.81
N ALA A 549 46.24 -11.03 0.28
CA ALA A 549 45.22 -12.00 0.66
C ALA A 549 44.23 -12.17 -0.51
N ALA A 550 44.28 -13.33 -1.15
CA ALA A 550 43.15 -13.87 -1.90
C ALA A 550 42.19 -14.54 -0.88
N ASN A 551 40.89 -14.43 -1.16
CA ASN A 551 39.72 -14.90 -0.39
C ASN A 551 39.13 -13.80 0.51
N GLY A 552 37.82 -13.54 0.52
CA GLY A 552 36.67 -14.30 0.01
C GLY A 552 35.52 -14.06 0.97
#